data_AF-A0A2M9XD54-F1
#
_entry.id   AF-A0A2M9XD54-F1
#
_cell.length_a   1.000
_cell.length_b   1.000
_cell.length_c   1.000
_cell.angle_alpha   90.00
_cell.angle_beta   90.00
_cell.angle_gamma   90.00
#
_symmetry.space_group_name_H-M   'P 1'
#
loop_
_entity.id
_entity.type
_entity.pdbx_description
1 polymer ?
#
loop_
_entity_poly.entity_id
_entity_poly.type
_entity_poly.pdbx_seq_one_letter_code
_entity_poly.pdbx_strand_id
1 'polypeptide(L)' 'MRTFLDFVHTEKANHPQFMLSIQKEDPNFLQNWFQTIGYDVSTWECSKLIETFRTTTCNKKRGSDPSAIH' A
#
# COMPACT_ATOMS: atom_id res chain seq x y z
N MET A 1 6.84 -17.68 9.72
CA MET A 1 6.62 -16.85 8.53
C MET A 1 5.79 -15.65 8.94
N ARG A 2 6.21 -14.43 8.61
CA ARG A 2 5.38 -13.23 8.81
C ARG A 2 4.59 -12.99 7.53
N THR A 3 3.28 -12.77 7.67
CA THR A 3 2.34 -12.63 6.55
C THR A 3 2.05 -11.17 6.26
N PHE A 4 1.53 -10.89 5.06
CA PHE A 4 1.10 -9.55 4.69
C PHE A 4 0.10 -8.93 5.70
N LEU A 5 -0.83 -9.73 6.25
CA LEU A 5 -1.78 -9.28 7.27
C LEU A 5 -1.10 -8.83 8.57
N ASP A 6 -0.04 -9.53 8.99
CA ASP A 6 0.79 -9.15 10.13
C ASP A 6 1.44 -7.79 9.89
N PHE A 7 1.90 -7.53 8.67
CA PHE A 7 2.44 -6.22 8.30
C PHE A 7 1.40 -5.10 8.39
N VAL A 8 0.20 -5.30 7.84
CA VAL A 8 -0.88 -4.29 7.85
C VAL A 8 -1.30 -3.94 9.28
N HIS A 9 -1.30 -4.92 10.18
CA HIS A 9 -1.63 -4.70 11.58
C HIS A 9 -0.49 -4.06 12.39
N THR A 10 0.72 -4.00 11.84
CA THR A 10 1.86 -3.33 12.49
C THR A 10 1.97 -1.87 12.07
N GLU A 11 2.55 -1.03 12.94
CA GLU A 11 2.84 0.38 12.65
C GLU A 11 3.79 0.60 11.44
N LYS A 12 4.30 -0.48 10.82
CA LYS A 12 5.12 -0.41 9.62
C LYS A 12 4.37 0.01 8.34
N ALA A 13 3.04 0.03 8.35
CA ALA A 13 2.26 0.63 7.27
C ALA A 13 2.56 2.14 7.08
N ASN A 14 3.08 2.82 8.11
CA ASN A 14 3.54 4.22 8.04
C ASN A 14 5.04 4.36 7.70
N HIS A 15 5.73 3.27 7.34
CA HIS A 15 7.15 3.34 7.04
C HIS A 15 7.38 4.14 5.75
N PRO A 16 8.27 5.16 5.74
CA PRO A 16 8.47 6.01 4.57
C PRO A 16 8.92 5.21 3.34
N GLN A 17 9.73 4.16 3.53
CA GLN A 17 10.09 3.26 2.42
C GLN A 17 8.89 2.50 1.86
N PHE A 18 7.93 2.09 2.69
CA PHE A 18 6.72 1.40 2.21
C PHE A 18 5.90 2.33 1.32
N MET A 19 5.68 3.58 1.75
CA MET A 19 4.98 4.58 0.94
C MET A 19 5.72 4.88 -0.36
N LEU A 20 7.05 4.97 -0.35
CA LEU A 20 7.85 5.15 -1.57
C LEU A 20 7.73 3.95 -2.51
N SER A 21 7.73 2.72 -1.98
CA SER A 21 7.55 1.50 -2.78
C SER A 21 6.17 1.45 -3.42
N ILE A 22 5.11 1.86 -2.71
CA ILE A 22 3.76 1.98 -3.24
C ILE A 22 3.67 3.06 -4.33
N GLN A 23 4.32 4.22 -4.14
CA GLN A 23 4.32 5.31 -5.11
C GLN A 23 5.04 4.98 -6.43
N LYS A 24 5.95 4.00 -6.41
CA LYS A 24 6.57 3.50 -7.64
C LYS A 24 5.63 2.67 -8.51
N GLU A 25 4.47 2.28 -7.99
CA GLU A 25 3.47 1.43 -8.67
C GLU A 25 4.06 0.13 -9.26
N ASP A 26 5.19 -0.32 -8.72
CA ASP A 26 5.89 -1.52 -9.20
C ASP A 26 5.73 -2.67 -8.19
N PRO A 27 4.96 -3.72 -8.53
CA PRO A 27 4.68 -4.82 -7.60
C PRO A 27 5.91 -5.69 -7.31
N ASN A 28 6.88 -5.77 -8.23
CA ASN A 28 8.13 -6.51 -8.00
C ASN A 28 9.02 -5.79 -6.99
N PHE A 29 9.12 -4.46 -7.08
CA PHE A 29 9.85 -3.62 -6.14
C PHE A 29 9.27 -3.74 -4.73
N LEU A 30 7.93 -3.69 -4.62
CA LEU A 30 7.22 -3.87 -3.36
C LEU A 30 7.42 -5.28 -2.77
N GLN A 31 7.32 -6.31 -3.61
CA GLN A 31 7.57 -7.70 -3.20
C GLN A 31 8.99 -7.88 -2.68
N ASN A 32 9.99 -7.36 -3.40
CA ASN A 32 11.39 -7.46 -3.00
C ASN A 32 11.61 -6.75 -1.65
N TRP A 33 10.99 -5.58 -1.44
CA TRP A 33 11.02 -4.92 -0.13
C TRP A 33 10.45 -5.80 0.98
N PHE A 34 9.26 -6.40 0.79
CA PHE A 34 8.68 -7.33 1.77
C PHE A 34 9.60 -8.53 2.06
N GLN A 35 10.24 -9.08 1.04
CA GLN A 35 11.21 -10.16 1.24
C GLN A 35 12.43 -9.71 2.05
N THR A 36 12.94 -8.49 1.83
CA THR A 36 14.08 -7.95 2.61
C THR A 36 13.76 -7.78 4.09
N ILE A 37 12.49 -7.50 4.45
CA ILE A 37 12.05 -7.38 5.85
C ILE A 37 11.57 -8.71 6.44
N GLY A 38 11.64 -9.81 5.68
CA GLY A 38 11.33 -11.18 6.11
C GLY A 38 9.85 -11.55 6.05
N TYR A 39 9.09 -10.89 5.16
CA TYR A 39 7.70 -11.20 4.87
C TYR A 39 7.60 -12.00 3.58
N ASP A 40 6.79 -13.05 3.61
CA ASP A 40 6.46 -13.83 2.43
C ASP A 40 5.18 -13.25 1.82
N VAL A 41 5.32 -12.62 0.65
CA VAL A 41 4.21 -11.99 -0.07
C VAL A 41 4.27 -12.34 -1.54
N SER A 42 3.09 -12.50 -2.14
CA SER A 42 2.97 -12.74 -3.57
C SER A 42 2.96 -11.43 -4.36
N THR A 43 3.42 -11.47 -5.61
CA THR A 43 3.33 -10.34 -6.54
C THR A 43 1.87 -9.88 -6.74
N TRP A 44 0.93 -10.83 -6.69
CA TRP A 44 -0.51 -10.53 -6.74
C TRP A 44 -1.00 -9.72 -5.54
N GLU A 45 -0.56 -10.05 -4.32
CA GLU A 45 -0.88 -9.27 -3.11
C GLU A 45 -0.31 -7.85 -3.21
N CYS A 46 0.92 -7.72 -3.73
CA CYS A 46 1.55 -6.42 -3.97
C CYS A 46 0.76 -5.58 -4.98
N SER A 47 0.30 -6.17 -6.10
CA SER A 47 -0.55 -5.48 -7.07
C SER A 47 -1.88 -5.02 -6.46
N LYS A 48 -2.53 -5.87 -5.67
CA LYS A 48 -3.75 -5.50 -4.94
C LYS A 48 -3.51 -4.38 -3.94
N LEU A 49 -2.35 -4.36 -3.29
CA LEU A 49 -1.98 -3.31 -2.36
C LEU A 49 -1.82 -1.96 -3.04
N ILE A 50 -1.10 -1.93 -4.16
CA ILE A 50 -0.91 -0.73 -4.98
C ILE A 50 -2.27 -0.22 -5.47
N GLU A 51 -3.13 -1.10 -5.98
CA GLU A 51 -4.50 -0.76 -6.44
C GLU A 51 -5.34 -0.16 -5.29
N THR A 52 -5.28 -0.77 -4.11
CA THR A 52 -6.02 -0.31 -2.91
C THR A 52 -5.48 1.04 -2.43
N PHE A 53 -4.17 1.24 -2.39
CA PHE A 53 -3.57 2.53 -2.01
C PHE A 53 -3.88 3.63 -3.02
N ARG A 54 -3.87 3.29 -4.31
CA ARG A 54 -4.20 4.21 -5.39
C ARG A 54 -5.66 4.66 -5.32
N THR A 55 -6.60 3.74 -5.10
CA THR A 55 -8.03 4.06 -4.92
C THR A 55 -8.28 4.85 -3.63
N THR A 56 -7.61 4.50 -2.52
CA THR A 56 -7.75 5.22 -1.25
C THR A 56 -7.16 6.64 -1.31
N THR A 57 -6.00 6.82 -1.95
CA THR A 57 -5.37 8.13 -2.14
C THR A 57 -6.12 8.98 -3.16
N CYS A 58 -6.67 8.35 -4.21
CA CYS A 58 -7.55 9.01 -5.18
C CYS A 58 -8.85 9.50 -4.50
N ASN A 59 -9.46 8.67 -3.65
CA ASN A 59 -10.62 9.09 -2.86
C ASN A 59 -10.28 10.18 -1.83
N LYS A 60 -9.04 10.26 -1.34
CA LYS A 60 -8.62 11.35 -0.45
C LYS A 60 -8.41 12.68 -1.19
N LYS A 61 -8.06 12.66 -2.49
CA LYS A 61 -8.08 13.87 -3.34
C LYS A 61 -9.48 14.30 -3.78
N ARG A 62 -10.46 13.39 -3.75
CA ARG A 62 -11.86 13.66 -4.12
C ARG A 62 -12.81 13.78 -2.91
N GLY A 63 -12.26 13.82 -1.70
CA GLY A 63 -13.00 13.99 -0.44
C GLY A 63 -12.83 15.36 0.21
N SER A 64 -12.16 16.31 -0.45
CA SER A 64 -12.11 17.73 -0.03
C SER A 64 -12.96 18.62 -0.93
N ASP A 65 -14.09 18.11 -1.42
CA ASP A 65 -15.13 18.95 -1.95
C ASP A 65 -16.47 18.58 -1.30
N PRO A 66 -16.91 19.31 -0.25
CA PRO A 66 -18.27 19.27 0.22
C PRO A 66 -19.15 20.22 -0.62
N SER A 67 -19.16 20.10 -1.96
CA SER A 67 -20.12 20.85 -2.79
C SER A 67 -21.10 19.89 -3.44
N ALA A 68 -21.91 19.24 -2.60
CA ALA A 68 -23.16 18.61 -3.02
C ALA A 68 -24.24 18.83 -1.95
N ILE A 69 -24.44 20.10 -1.56
CA ILE A 69 -25.70 20.57 -0.96
C ILE A 69 -25.99 21.95 -1.56
N HIS A 70 -26.72 21.98 -2.68
CA HIS A 70 -28.03 22.64 -2.83
C HIS A 70 -28.53 22.49 -4.26
#